data_AF-A0A962QPF2-F1
#
_entry.id   AF-A0A962QPF2-F1
#
_cell.length_a   1.000
_cell.length_b   1.000
_cell.length_c   1.000
_cell.angle_alpha   90.00
_cell.angle_beta   90.00
_cell.angle_gamma   90.00
#
_symmetry.space_group_name_H-M   'P 1'
#
loop_
_entity.id
_entity.type
_entity.pdbx_description
1 polymer ?
#
loop_
_entity_poly.entity_id
_entity_poly.type
_entity_poly.pdbx_seq_one_letter_code
_entity_poly.pdbx_strand_id
1 'polypeptide(L)'
;AMNRPAANALLKTLEEPASRSVLILVSSHPHRLPATIRSRCQVVRFANPDSDTVRNWLGPRTSGADVDELLAISGGVPLRALQALQEGWVTEGQRLVDDLGALRQRSINPLQIVEEWGKRPLTLVFDGLKRCVSDLIKLANGLAGNPIYHLRMRDDLQCLGQGIDLRQLYRFNDEILRLERDSTNNLNVQMLLEYIANRWLQITRPGGQ
;
A
#
# COMPACT_ATOMS: atom_id res chain seq x y z
N ALA A 1 -2.99 6.48 -20.48
CA ALA A 1 -3.94 7.59 -20.79
C ALA A 1 -4.65 7.28 -22.10
N MET A 2 -5.92 7.69 -22.27
CA MET A 2 -6.67 7.47 -23.53
C MET A 2 -6.06 8.34 -24.65
N ASN A 3 -5.76 7.74 -25.79
CA ASN A 3 -5.21 8.47 -26.94
C ASN A 3 -6.34 9.14 -27.76
N ARG A 4 -5.98 10.13 -28.59
CA ARG A 4 -6.95 10.90 -29.40
C ARG A 4 -7.80 10.03 -30.34
N PRO A 5 -7.24 9.05 -31.07
CA PRO A 5 -8.04 8.18 -31.93
C PRO A 5 -9.11 7.39 -31.15
N ALA A 6 -8.76 6.82 -29.99
CA ALA A 6 -9.71 6.08 -29.16
C ALA A 6 -10.84 6.98 -28.63
N ALA A 7 -10.52 8.22 -28.23
CA ALA A 7 -11.52 9.18 -27.77
C ALA A 7 -12.52 9.55 -28.87
N ASN A 8 -12.05 9.76 -30.11
CA ASN A 8 -12.91 10.07 -31.25
C ASN A 8 -13.79 8.89 -31.66
N ALA A 9 -13.25 7.66 -31.63
CA ALA A 9 -14.03 6.46 -31.91
C ALA A 9 -15.16 6.27 -30.87
N LEU A 10 -14.83 6.43 -29.58
CA LEU A 10 -15.80 6.36 -28.50
C LEU A 10 -16.88 7.44 -28.62
N LEU A 11 -16.51 8.66 -29.03
CA LEU A 11 -17.46 9.75 -29.22
C LEU A 11 -18.55 9.38 -30.24
N LYS A 12 -18.18 8.77 -31.37
CA LYS A 12 -19.15 8.30 -32.37
C LYS A 12 -20.14 7.29 -31.77
N THR A 13 -19.64 6.34 -31.00
CA THR A 13 -20.49 5.34 -30.33
C THR A 13 -21.40 5.95 -29.26
N LEU A 14 -20.97 7.03 -28.61
CA LEU A 14 -21.81 7.75 -27.63
C LEU A 14 -22.89 8.60 -28.30
N GLU A 15 -22.62 9.15 -29.48
CA GLU A 15 -23.59 9.95 -30.25
C GLU A 15 -24.62 9.08 -30.97
N GLU A 16 -24.20 7.93 -31.49
CA GLU A 16 -25.04 6.99 -32.22
C GLU A 16 -24.91 5.58 -31.59
N PRO A 17 -25.45 5.35 -30.38
CA PRO A 17 -25.37 4.05 -29.73
C PRO A 17 -26.22 3.01 -30.46
N ALA A 18 -25.75 1.77 -30.48
CA ALA A 18 -26.51 0.67 -31.05
C ALA A 18 -27.85 0.47 -30.32
N SER A 19 -28.88 0.02 -31.05
CA SER A 19 -30.20 -0.27 -30.50
C SER A 19 -30.09 -1.24 -29.32
N ARG A 20 -30.76 -0.91 -28.19
CA ARG A 20 -30.75 -1.68 -26.93
C ARG A 20 -29.38 -1.87 -26.28
N SER A 21 -28.49 -0.89 -26.41
CA SER A 21 -27.20 -0.88 -25.71
C SER A 21 -27.16 0.10 -24.54
N VAL A 22 -26.36 -0.23 -23.52
CA VAL A 22 -26.00 0.67 -22.41
C VAL A 22 -24.48 0.71 -22.33
N LEU A 23 -23.91 1.91 -22.42
CA LEU A 23 -22.48 2.12 -22.25
C LEU A 23 -22.19 2.59 -20.82
N ILE A 24 -21.35 1.83 -20.10
CA ILE A 24 -20.88 2.19 -18.76
C ILE A 24 -19.41 2.57 -18.85
N LEU A 25 -19.10 3.84 -18.58
CA LEU A 25 -17.73 4.35 -18.54
C LEU A 25 -17.32 4.57 -17.08
N VAL A 26 -16.20 3.97 -16.69
CA VAL A 26 -15.59 4.15 -15.36
C VAL A 26 -14.30 4.95 -15.51
N SER A 27 -14.16 6.03 -14.73
CA SER A 27 -12.95 6.85 -14.73
C SER A 27 -12.62 7.33 -13.32
N SER A 28 -11.38 7.10 -12.87
CA SER A 28 -10.85 7.65 -11.62
C SER A 28 -10.56 9.15 -11.70
N HIS A 29 -10.42 9.70 -12.90
CA HIS A 29 -10.10 11.12 -13.15
C HIS A 29 -11.02 11.68 -14.24
N PRO A 30 -12.32 11.85 -13.97
CA PRO A 30 -13.29 12.25 -15.01
C PRO A 30 -12.96 13.60 -15.64
N HIS A 31 -12.27 14.50 -14.94
CA HIS A 31 -11.83 15.79 -15.46
C HIS A 31 -10.75 15.68 -16.56
N ARG A 32 -10.04 14.55 -16.66
CA ARG A 32 -9.07 14.29 -17.73
C ARG A 32 -9.72 13.80 -19.03
N LEU A 33 -11.02 13.49 -19.00
CA LEU A 33 -11.76 13.13 -20.22
C LEU A 33 -12.09 14.40 -21.02
N PRO A 34 -12.07 14.33 -22.36
CA PRO A 34 -12.56 15.40 -23.22
C PRO A 34 -13.95 15.87 -22.81
N ALA A 35 -14.18 17.19 -22.83
CA ALA A 35 -15.48 17.77 -22.52
C ALA A 35 -16.60 17.21 -23.40
N THR A 36 -16.28 16.85 -24.64
CA THR A 36 -17.21 16.24 -25.61
C THR A 36 -17.74 14.89 -25.15
N ILE A 37 -16.89 14.02 -24.59
CA ILE A 37 -17.32 12.74 -24.02
C ILE A 37 -18.16 12.99 -22.76
N ARG A 38 -17.69 13.87 -21.87
CA ARG A 38 -18.38 14.17 -20.61
C ARG A 38 -19.78 14.74 -20.80
N SER A 39 -20.00 15.57 -21.82
CA SER A 39 -21.30 16.19 -22.07
C SER A 39 -22.35 15.20 -22.58
N ARG A 40 -21.93 14.01 -23.01
CA ARG A 40 -22.79 12.95 -23.57
C ARG A 40 -22.96 11.76 -22.62
N CYS A 41 -22.43 11.86 -21.40
CA CYS A 41 -22.59 10.84 -20.36
C CYS A 41 -23.35 11.41 -19.17
N GLN A 42 -24.25 10.60 -18.60
CA GLN A 42 -24.77 10.87 -17.26
C GLN A 42 -23.70 10.58 -16.22
N VAL A 43 -23.36 11.57 -15.40
CA VAL A 43 -22.35 11.41 -14.35
C VAL A 43 -23.00 10.85 -13.09
N VAL A 44 -22.67 9.60 -12.76
CA VAL A 44 -23.01 8.99 -11.47
C VAL A 44 -21.77 9.07 -10.58
N ARG A 45 -21.91 9.76 -9.44
CA ARG A 45 -20.83 9.87 -8.44
C ARG A 45 -21.02 8.82 -7.36
N PHE A 46 -20.01 7.99 -7.15
CA PHE A 46 -19.95 7.08 -6.02
C PHE A 46 -19.18 7.79 -4.90
N ALA A 47 -19.89 8.13 -3.83
CA ALA A 47 -19.26 8.63 -2.61
C ALA A 47 -18.69 7.45 -1.80
N ASN A 48 -17.68 7.72 -0.98
CA ASN A 48 -17.24 6.74 -0.01
C ASN A 48 -18.35 6.53 1.03
N PRO A 49 -18.71 5.27 1.35
CA PRO A 49 -19.61 4.99 2.46
C PRO A 49 -19.01 5.49 3.78
N ASP A 50 -19.88 5.83 4.74
CA ASP A 50 -19.44 6.15 6.09
C ASP A 50 -18.85 4.92 6.80
N SER A 51 -18.07 5.17 7.85
CA SER A 51 -17.32 4.11 8.54
C SER A 51 -18.21 3.04 9.16
N ASP A 52 -19.43 3.37 9.60
CA ASP A 52 -20.33 2.42 10.23
C ASP A 52 -20.98 1.52 9.19
N THR A 53 -21.38 2.07 8.05
CA THR A 53 -21.81 1.30 6.88
C THR A 53 -20.72 0.32 6.43
N VAL A 54 -19.46 0.77 6.38
CA VAL A 54 -18.32 -0.09 6.03
C VAL A 54 -18.14 -1.22 7.03
N ARG A 55 -18.12 -0.93 8.34
CA ARG A 55 -17.96 -1.94 9.40
C ARG A 55 -19.09 -2.97 9.38
N ASN A 56 -20.34 -2.51 9.27
CA ASN A 56 -21.51 -3.39 9.21
C ASN A 56 -21.51 -4.27 7.96
N TRP A 57 -21.02 -3.75 6.83
CA TRP A 57 -20.87 -4.54 5.61
C TRP A 57 -19.72 -5.55 5.72
N LEU A 58 -18.59 -5.16 6.32
CA LEU A 58 -17.39 -5.98 6.39
C LEU A 58 -17.52 -7.09 7.45
N GLY A 59 -18.05 -6.80 8.63
CA GLY A 59 -18.11 -7.72 9.78
C GLY A 59 -18.61 -9.13 9.48
N PRO A 60 -19.77 -9.32 8.82
CA PRO A 60 -20.27 -10.65 8.46
C PRO A 60 -19.36 -11.44 7.49
N ARG A 61 -18.39 -10.78 6.85
CA ARG A 61 -17.49 -11.34 5.83
C ARG A 61 -16.07 -11.57 6.34
N THR A 62 -15.74 -11.19 7.58
CA THR A 62 -14.38 -11.34 8.11
C THR A 62 -14.12 -12.67 8.82
N SER A 63 -15.12 -13.55 8.93
CA SER A 63 -15.00 -14.83 9.64
C SER A 63 -14.46 -14.68 11.07
N GLY A 64 -14.79 -13.56 11.75
CA GLY A 64 -14.32 -13.25 13.09
C GLY A 64 -12.97 -12.52 13.16
N ALA A 65 -12.33 -12.22 12.03
CA ALA A 65 -11.16 -11.35 12.03
C ALA A 65 -11.54 -9.90 12.39
N ASP A 66 -10.56 -9.20 12.98
CA ASP A 66 -10.69 -7.83 13.45
C ASP A 66 -10.92 -6.85 12.29
N VAL A 67 -12.12 -6.28 12.25
CA VAL A 67 -12.58 -5.39 11.18
C VAL A 67 -11.76 -4.10 11.17
N ASP A 68 -11.42 -3.56 12.33
CA ASP A 68 -10.69 -2.29 12.41
C ASP A 68 -9.24 -2.48 11.97
N GLU A 69 -8.61 -3.60 12.31
CA GLU A 69 -7.27 -3.95 11.81
C GLU A 69 -7.26 -4.13 10.28
N LEU A 70 -8.26 -4.83 9.74
CA LEU A 70 -8.40 -5.04 8.30
C LEU A 70 -8.67 -3.73 7.54
N LEU A 71 -9.43 -2.81 8.13
CA LEU A 71 -9.63 -1.48 7.57
C LEU A 71 -8.36 -0.63 7.66
N ALA A 72 -7.62 -0.69 8.77
CA ALA A 72 -6.36 0.02 8.92
C ALA A 72 -5.32 -0.43 7.89
N ILE A 73 -5.03 -1.74 7.82
CA ILE A 73 -4.02 -2.30 6.89
C ILE A 73 -4.37 -2.05 5.41
N SER A 74 -5.66 -1.89 5.10
CA SER A 74 -6.16 -1.64 3.74
C SER A 74 -6.33 -0.15 3.38
N GLY A 75 -6.07 0.77 4.33
CA GLY A 75 -6.25 2.21 4.14
C GLY A 75 -7.71 2.65 4.09
N GLY A 76 -8.61 1.92 4.77
CA GLY A 76 -10.04 2.22 4.87
C GLY A 76 -10.87 1.77 3.67
N VAL A 77 -10.30 1.00 2.74
CA VAL A 77 -10.98 0.57 1.51
C VAL A 77 -11.61 -0.82 1.73
N PRO A 78 -12.96 -0.96 1.75
CA PRO A 78 -13.62 -2.19 2.20
C PRO A 78 -13.27 -3.43 1.38
N LEU A 79 -13.18 -3.29 0.05
CA LEU A 79 -12.82 -4.40 -0.84
C LEU A 79 -11.36 -4.83 -0.65
N ARG A 80 -10.46 -3.87 -0.39
CA ARG A 80 -9.06 -4.18 -0.06
C ARG A 80 -8.93 -4.81 1.32
N ALA A 81 -9.84 -4.52 2.26
CA ALA A 81 -9.86 -5.19 3.56
C ALA A 81 -10.18 -6.69 3.42
N LEU A 82 -11.09 -7.06 2.51
CA LEU A 82 -11.33 -8.48 2.19
C LEU A 82 -10.13 -9.14 1.49
N GLN A 83 -9.49 -8.42 0.57
CA GLN A 83 -8.24 -8.89 -0.04
C GLN A 83 -7.14 -9.09 1.01
N ALA A 84 -7.00 -8.15 1.94
CA ALA A 84 -6.05 -8.20 3.03
C ALA A 84 -6.26 -9.42 3.93
N LEU A 85 -7.52 -9.79 4.18
CA LEU A 85 -7.88 -11.01 4.90
C LEU A 85 -7.47 -12.26 4.13
N GLN A 86 -7.77 -12.33 2.83
CA GLN A 86 -7.45 -13.48 1.99
C GLN A 86 -5.94 -13.70 1.80
N GLU A 87 -5.20 -12.60 1.64
CA GLU A 87 -3.75 -12.62 1.40
C GLU A 87 -2.92 -12.51 2.69
N GLY A 88 -3.55 -12.42 3.86
CA GLY A 88 -2.87 -12.43 5.15
C GLY A 88 -2.01 -11.19 5.44
N TRP A 89 -2.42 -10.00 4.96
CA TRP A 89 -1.61 -8.78 5.07
C TRP A 89 -1.30 -8.37 6.51
N VAL A 90 -2.22 -8.61 7.45
CA VAL A 90 -2.01 -8.30 8.88
C VAL A 90 -0.89 -9.16 9.46
N THR A 91 -0.95 -10.47 9.21
CA THR A 91 0.08 -11.43 9.66
C THR A 91 1.43 -11.11 9.04
N GLU A 92 1.47 -10.77 7.75
CA GLU A 92 2.72 -10.39 7.10
C GLU A 92 3.26 -9.06 7.65
N GLY A 93 2.40 -8.08 7.89
CA GLY A 93 2.77 -6.82 8.53
C GLY A 93 3.45 -7.05 9.87
N GLN A 94 2.90 -7.91 10.73
CA GLN A 94 3.52 -8.27 12.00
C GLN A 94 4.91 -8.87 11.81
N ARG A 95 5.05 -9.86 10.92
CA ARG A 95 6.35 -10.49 10.63
C ARG A 95 7.39 -9.48 10.17
N LEU A 96 7.00 -8.56 9.28
CA LEU A 96 7.91 -7.53 8.78
C LEU A 96 8.33 -6.56 9.88
N VAL A 97 7.42 -6.17 10.78
CA VAL A 97 7.77 -5.34 11.95
C VAL A 97 8.76 -6.08 12.85
N ASP A 98 8.51 -7.36 13.12
CA ASP A 98 9.39 -8.21 13.92
C ASP A 98 10.77 -8.36 13.27
N ASP A 99 10.81 -8.63 11.95
CA ASP A 99 12.03 -8.75 11.16
C ASP A 99 12.86 -7.47 11.19
N LEU A 100 12.22 -6.30 11.00
CA LEU A 100 12.89 -4.99 11.08
C LEU A 100 13.42 -4.72 12.50
N GLY A 101 12.68 -5.11 13.53
CA GLY A 101 13.10 -5.07 14.92
C GLY A 101 14.33 -5.93 15.19
N ALA A 102 14.30 -7.20 14.76
CA ALA A 102 15.39 -8.15 14.90
C ALA A 102 16.66 -7.71 14.17
N LEU A 103 16.51 -7.17 12.94
CA LEU A 103 17.60 -6.55 12.19
C LEU A 103 18.21 -5.39 12.99
N ARG A 104 17.40 -4.45 13.46
CA ARG A 104 17.88 -3.29 14.24
C ARG A 104 18.63 -3.71 15.51
N GLN A 105 18.12 -4.72 16.21
CA GLN A 105 18.72 -5.27 17.43
C GLN A 105 19.92 -6.18 17.14
N ARG A 106 20.17 -6.52 15.87
CA ARG A 106 21.20 -7.49 15.42
C ARG A 106 21.06 -8.86 16.08
N SER A 107 19.83 -9.26 16.41
CA SER A 107 19.53 -10.55 17.02
C SER A 107 19.43 -11.68 15.99
N ILE A 108 19.40 -11.36 14.70
CA ILE A 108 19.33 -12.32 13.59
C ILE A 108 20.35 -11.99 12.49
N ASN A 109 20.81 -13.02 11.78
CA ASN A 109 21.65 -12.82 10.60
C ASN A 109 20.81 -12.18 9.47
N PRO A 110 21.21 -11.03 8.90
CA PRO A 110 20.46 -10.37 7.84
C PRO A 110 20.18 -11.26 6.62
N LEU A 111 21.08 -12.18 6.29
CA LEU A 111 20.88 -13.11 5.18
C LEU A 111 19.72 -14.08 5.42
N GLN A 112 19.46 -14.45 6.68
CA GLN A 112 18.30 -15.30 7.01
C GLN A 112 16.98 -14.56 6.76
N ILE A 113 16.90 -13.28 7.14
CA ILE A 113 15.73 -12.44 6.87
C ILE A 113 15.50 -12.28 5.36
N VAL A 114 16.57 -12.05 4.60
CA VAL A 114 16.52 -11.94 3.13
C VAL A 114 16.00 -13.24 2.50
N GLU A 115 16.49 -14.39 2.94
CA GLU A 115 16.00 -15.70 2.46
C GLU A 115 14.52 -15.90 2.78
N GLU A 116 14.08 -15.52 4.00
CA GLU A 116 12.68 -15.63 4.40
C GLU A 116 11.77 -14.69 3.61
N TRP A 117 12.22 -13.46 3.31
CA TRP A 117 11.51 -12.54 2.42
C TRP A 117 11.43 -13.08 0.99
N GLY A 118 12.50 -13.72 0.51
CA GLY A 118 12.56 -14.32 -0.84
C GLY A 118 11.61 -15.49 -1.05
N LYS A 119 11.15 -16.15 0.01
CA LYS A 119 10.15 -17.24 -0.05
C LYS A 119 8.72 -16.73 -0.20
N ARG A 120 8.48 -15.42 -0.09
CA ARG A 120 7.14 -14.81 -0.06
C ARG A 120 6.88 -14.04 -1.37
N PRO A 121 5.60 -13.80 -1.73
CA PRO A 121 5.29 -12.94 -2.87
C PRO A 121 5.90 -11.55 -2.68
N LEU A 122 6.71 -11.10 -3.65
CA LEU A 122 7.42 -9.82 -3.52
C LEU A 122 6.47 -8.63 -3.35
N THR A 123 5.32 -8.66 -4.03
CA THR A 123 4.27 -7.64 -3.86
C THR A 123 3.86 -7.49 -2.41
N LEU A 124 3.74 -8.60 -1.67
CA LEU A 124 3.35 -8.61 -0.27
C LEU A 124 4.46 -8.05 0.63
N VAL A 125 5.72 -8.42 0.37
CA VAL A 125 6.90 -7.90 1.10
C VAL A 125 7.05 -6.40 0.87
N PHE A 126 7.02 -5.93 -0.38
CA PHE A 126 7.13 -4.51 -0.71
C PHE A 126 5.97 -3.70 -0.14
N ASP A 127 4.71 -4.15 -0.32
CA ASP A 127 3.55 -3.45 0.25
C ASP A 127 3.62 -3.38 1.77
N GLY A 128 4.01 -4.46 2.43
CA GLY A 128 4.20 -4.50 3.87
C GLY A 128 5.30 -3.56 4.35
N LEU A 129 6.47 -3.56 3.71
CA LEU A 129 7.57 -2.65 4.03
C LEU A 129 7.17 -1.18 3.85
N LYS A 130 6.48 -0.83 2.75
CA LYS A 130 5.97 0.53 2.52
C LYS A 130 5.01 0.96 3.62
N ARG A 131 4.10 0.08 4.06
CA ARG A 131 3.18 0.37 5.18
C ARG A 131 3.96 0.58 6.48
N CYS A 132 4.94 -0.28 6.78
CA CYS A 132 5.79 -0.17 7.98
C CYS A 132 6.53 1.16 8.01
N VAL A 133 7.20 1.51 6.90
CA VAL A 133 7.95 2.78 6.80
C VAL A 133 7.02 3.99 6.84
N SER A 134 5.83 3.92 6.25
CA SER A 134 4.82 4.99 6.36
C SER A 134 4.40 5.21 7.81
N ASP A 135 4.16 4.13 8.56
CA ASP A 135 3.78 4.23 9.97
C ASP A 135 4.95 4.72 10.83
N LEU A 136 6.19 4.27 10.57
CA LEU A 136 7.39 4.80 11.22
C LEU A 136 7.53 6.32 11.02
N ILE A 137 7.33 6.79 9.79
CA ILE A 137 7.37 8.23 9.48
C ILE A 137 6.30 8.98 10.28
N LYS A 138 5.06 8.48 10.34
CA LYS A 138 3.97 9.13 11.08
C LYS A 138 4.26 9.14 12.59
N LEU A 139 4.64 8.00 13.15
CA LEU A 139 4.84 7.85 14.59
C LEU A 139 6.09 8.60 15.09
N ALA A 140 7.19 8.60 14.32
CA ALA A 140 8.41 9.32 14.69
C ALA A 140 8.25 10.85 14.72
N ASN A 141 7.23 11.40 14.03
CA ASN A 141 6.96 12.84 13.99
C ASN A 141 5.92 13.31 15.01
N GLY A 142 5.43 12.44 15.88
CA GLY A 142 4.29 12.78 16.74
C GLY A 142 3.02 13.08 15.94
N LEU A 143 2.94 12.64 14.68
CA LEU A 143 1.73 12.71 13.86
C LEU A 143 0.72 11.64 14.28
N ALA A 144 0.63 11.35 15.59
CA ALA A 144 -0.15 10.27 16.19
C ALA A 144 -1.66 10.36 15.92
N GLY A 145 -2.15 11.54 15.48
CA GLY A 145 -3.53 11.74 15.03
C GLY A 145 -3.81 11.27 13.60
N ASN A 146 -2.79 10.91 12.80
CA ASN A 146 -2.99 10.37 11.46
C ASN A 146 -3.23 8.85 11.51
N PRO A 147 -4.08 8.30 10.61
CA PRO A 147 -4.31 6.88 10.54
C PRO A 147 -3.02 6.13 10.16
N ILE A 148 -2.72 5.08 10.91
CA ILE A 148 -1.63 4.13 10.67
C ILE A 148 -2.19 2.81 10.14
N TYR A 149 -1.35 2.00 9.50
CA TYR A 149 -1.75 0.70 8.96
C TYR A 149 -1.74 -0.40 10.02
N HIS A 150 -0.76 -0.39 10.93
CA HIS A 150 -0.55 -1.42 11.93
C HIS A 150 -1.01 -0.95 13.32
N LEU A 151 -2.29 -1.13 13.67
CA LEU A 151 -2.82 -0.56 14.92
C LEU A 151 -2.25 -1.29 16.14
N ARG A 152 -2.16 -2.62 16.08
CA ARG A 152 -1.68 -3.46 17.18
C ARG A 152 -0.19 -3.28 17.49
N MET A 153 0.60 -2.92 16.48
CA MET A 153 2.06 -2.77 16.58
C MET A 153 2.49 -1.31 16.72
N ARG A 154 1.57 -0.42 17.11
CA ARG A 154 1.86 1.01 17.27
C ARG A 154 3.06 1.24 18.19
N ASP A 155 3.09 0.61 19.35
CA ASP A 155 4.12 0.84 20.36
C ASP A 155 5.47 0.28 19.89
N ASP A 156 5.46 -0.90 19.26
CA ASP A 156 6.65 -1.51 18.66
C ASP A 156 7.23 -0.62 17.56
N LEU A 157 6.38 -0.13 16.65
CA LEU A 157 6.79 0.79 15.58
C LEU A 157 7.28 2.13 16.14
N GLN A 158 6.64 2.65 17.19
CA GLN A 158 7.10 3.87 17.84
C GLN A 158 8.49 3.67 18.44
N CYS A 159 8.73 2.57 19.15
CA CYS A 159 10.05 2.19 19.66
C CYS A 159 11.06 1.99 18.52
N LEU A 160 10.65 1.29 17.45
CA LEU A 160 11.45 1.03 16.27
C LEU A 160 11.85 2.31 15.52
N GLY A 161 11.02 3.35 15.58
CA GLY A 161 11.31 4.67 15.01
C GLY A 161 12.21 5.57 15.86
N GLN A 162 12.36 5.30 17.17
CA GLN A 162 13.11 6.17 18.08
C GLN A 162 14.59 6.32 17.65
N GLY A 163 15.05 7.56 17.53
CA GLY A 163 16.45 7.87 17.21
C GLY A 163 16.82 7.73 15.73
N ILE A 164 15.88 7.40 14.85
CA ILE A 164 16.10 7.41 13.40
C ILE A 164 15.86 8.82 12.86
N ASP A 165 16.80 9.35 12.06
CA ASP A 165 16.61 10.61 11.35
C ASP A 165 15.47 10.48 10.33
N LEU A 166 14.48 11.37 10.45
CA LEU A 166 13.33 11.42 9.55
C LEU A 166 13.70 11.53 8.08
N ARG A 167 14.74 12.31 7.74
CA ARG A 167 15.19 12.43 6.34
C ARG A 167 15.67 11.09 5.80
N GLN A 168 16.25 10.25 6.65
CA GLN A 168 16.68 8.92 6.28
C GLN A 168 15.48 7.99 6.07
N LEU A 169 14.43 8.09 6.89
CA LEU A 169 13.18 7.32 6.68
C LEU A 169 12.50 7.69 5.35
N TYR A 170 12.41 8.98 5.01
CA TYR A 170 11.85 9.39 3.72
C TYR A 170 12.69 8.89 2.54
N ARG A 171 14.02 8.99 2.62
CA ARG A 171 14.91 8.45 1.57
C ARG A 171 14.75 6.94 1.42
N PHE A 172 14.67 6.21 2.53
CA PHE A 172 14.45 4.77 2.51
C PHE A 172 13.09 4.40 1.89
N ASN A 173 12.03 5.16 2.21
CA ASN A 173 10.73 5.00 1.56
C ASN A 173 10.81 5.22 0.04
N ASP A 174 11.49 6.27 -0.40
CA ASP A 174 11.67 6.56 -1.83
C ASP A 174 12.47 5.45 -2.54
N GLU A 175 13.48 4.89 -1.88
CA GLU A 175 14.26 3.77 -2.40
C GLU A 175 13.40 2.51 -2.56
N ILE A 176 12.59 2.15 -1.56
CA ILE A 176 11.65 1.02 -1.67
C ILE A 176 10.70 1.21 -2.85
N LEU A 177 10.14 2.41 -3.01
CA LEU A 177 9.22 2.74 -4.13
C LEU A 177 9.89 2.66 -5.50
N ARG A 178 11.18 3.04 -5.60
CA ARG A 178 11.95 2.90 -6.84
C ARG A 178 12.26 1.44 -7.14
N LEU A 179 12.72 0.69 -6.15
CA LEU A 179 13.09 -0.72 -6.28
C LEU A 179 11.90 -1.58 -6.68
N GLU A 180 10.71 -1.32 -6.13
CA GLU A 180 9.49 -2.02 -6.54
C GLU A 180 9.18 -1.79 -8.03
N ARG A 181 9.29 -0.55 -8.50
CA ARG A 181 9.06 -0.21 -9.92
C ARG A 181 10.08 -0.90 -10.84
N ASP A 182 11.33 -1.01 -10.41
CA ASP A 182 12.40 -1.61 -11.20
C ASP A 182 12.43 -3.14 -11.10
N SER A 183 11.81 -3.70 -10.05
CA SER A 183 11.73 -5.16 -9.82
C SER A 183 10.95 -5.90 -10.90
N THR A 184 10.03 -5.25 -11.60
CA THR A 184 9.34 -5.86 -12.76
C THR A 184 10.29 -6.17 -13.92
N ASN A 185 11.48 -5.56 -13.94
CA ASN A 185 12.49 -5.73 -14.98
C ASN A 185 13.77 -6.41 -14.50
N ASN A 186 13.92 -6.66 -13.18
CA ASN A 186 15.18 -7.11 -12.60
C ASN A 186 15.10 -8.57 -12.13
N LEU A 187 15.98 -9.42 -12.65
CA LEU A 187 15.99 -10.87 -12.40
C LEU A 187 16.63 -11.27 -11.06
N ASN A 188 17.36 -10.37 -10.38
CA ASN A 188 18.03 -10.70 -9.12
C ASN A 188 17.31 -10.12 -7.90
N VAL A 189 16.23 -10.80 -7.53
CA VAL A 189 15.39 -10.50 -6.36
C VAL A 189 16.19 -10.51 -5.06
N GLN A 190 17.12 -11.45 -4.92
CA GLN A 190 17.90 -11.62 -3.69
C GLN A 190 18.77 -10.40 -3.40
N MET A 191 19.52 -9.93 -4.40
CA MET A 191 20.34 -8.71 -4.27
C MET A 191 19.50 -7.48 -3.89
N LEU A 192 18.27 -7.39 -4.40
CA LEU A 192 17.34 -6.31 -4.05
C LEU A 192 16.95 -6.38 -2.57
N LEU A 193 16.53 -7.55 -2.08
CA LEU A 193 16.13 -7.73 -0.68
C LEU A 193 17.31 -7.52 0.27
N GLU A 194 18.51 -7.97 -0.12
CA GLU A 194 19.76 -7.69 0.61
C GLU A 194 20.03 -6.19 0.71
N TYR A 195 19.84 -5.45 -0.40
CA TYR A 195 20.00 -4.00 -0.39
C TYR A 195 19.05 -3.33 0.61
N ILE A 196 17.77 -3.72 0.61
CA ILE A 196 16.76 -3.18 1.54
C ILE A 196 17.16 -3.48 3.00
N ALA A 197 17.50 -4.72 3.32
CA ALA A 197 17.88 -5.12 4.67
C ALA A 197 19.14 -4.38 5.16
N ASN A 198 20.16 -4.27 4.30
CA ASN A 198 21.38 -3.53 4.60
C ASN A 198 21.12 -2.03 4.79
N ARG A 199 20.26 -1.44 3.96
CA ARG A 199 19.90 -0.03 4.09
C ARG A 199 19.14 0.24 5.39
N TRP A 200 18.21 -0.63 5.77
CA TRP A 200 17.54 -0.57 7.07
C TRP A 200 18.55 -0.58 8.23
N LEU A 201 19.49 -1.52 8.22
CA LEU A 201 20.56 -1.58 9.23
C LEU A 201 21.43 -0.32 9.29
N GLN A 202 21.65 0.34 8.14
CA GLN A 202 22.45 1.57 8.07
C GLN A 202 21.71 2.77 8.65
N ILE A 203 20.40 2.92 8.41
CA ILE A 203 19.61 4.05 8.96
C ILE A 203 19.25 3.87 10.43
N THR A 204 19.26 2.64 10.94
CA THR A 204 18.87 2.33 12.31
C THR A 204 20.03 2.14 13.27
N ARG A 205 21.28 2.37 12.82
CA ARG A 205 22.46 2.31 13.69
C ARG A 205 22.30 3.32 14.84
N PRO A 206 22.32 2.88 16.11
CA PRO A 206 22.35 3.79 17.23
C PRO A 206 23.68 4.57 17.20
N GLY A 207 23.61 5.88 16.98
CA GLY A 207 24.75 6.79 17.02
C GLY A 207 25.62 6.78 15.76
N GLY A 208 25.29 7.63 14.79
CA GLY A 208 26.27 8.18 13.86
C GLY A 208 26.89 9.44 14.48
N GLN A 209 27.99 9.25 15.21
CA GLN A 209 29.14 10.14 15.09
C GLN A 209 30.13 9.48 14.15
#